data_AF-A0AAV3QE38-F1
#
_entry.id   AF-A0AAV3QE38-F1
#
_cell.length_a   1.000
_cell.length_b   1.000
_cell.length_c   1.000
_cell.angle_alpha   90.00
_cell.angle_beta   90.00
_cell.angle_gamma   90.00
#
_symmetry.space_group_name_H-M   'P 1'
#
loop_
_entity.id
_entity.type
_entity.pdbx_description
1 polymer ?
#
loop_
_entity_poly.entity_id
_entity_poly.type
_entity_poly.pdbx_seq_one_letter_code
_entity_poly.pdbx_strand_id
1 'polypeptide(L)'
;MSSRHILSLVVLTSFFSIVAADSTECVYTLYVRTGSIIRAGTDSIISVILGDASGKSVWIPNLQDWGLMGPNHDYFERGNTDIFTGLGKCISQPICRLNLTSDGSGDHHGWFCDYVELSSSAPYRSCSQSTFYVNQWLANDVPPYKLSAYVDGCRVKNGGGRSGGNENFSVRNKLPVILSTLK
;
A
#
# COMPACT_ATOMS: atom_id res chain seq x y z
N MET A 1 -5.33 59.83 50.55
CA MET A 1 -5.19 59.76 49.08
C MET A 1 -4.57 58.41 48.73
N SER A 2 -5.41 57.42 48.42
CA SER A 2 -5.00 56.04 48.11
C SER A 2 -5.07 55.85 46.59
N SER A 3 -3.91 55.83 45.93
CA SER A 3 -3.80 55.50 44.50
C SER A 3 -3.64 53.99 44.36
N ARG A 4 -4.73 53.30 44.01
CA ARG A 4 -4.68 51.88 43.65
C ARG A 4 -4.41 51.81 42.16
N HIS A 5 -3.15 51.61 41.77
CA HIS A 5 -2.79 51.29 40.41
C HIS A 5 -3.34 49.89 40.09
N ILE A 6 -4.46 49.86 39.36
CA ILE A 6 -5.03 48.64 38.80
C ILE A 6 -4.07 48.20 37.70
N LEU A 7 -3.23 47.22 38.02
CA LEU A 7 -2.33 46.57 37.08
C LEU A 7 -3.21 45.80 36.08
N SER A 8 -3.51 46.41 34.94
CA SER A 8 -4.30 45.81 33.86
C SER A 8 -3.44 44.74 33.19
N LEU A 9 -3.56 43.50 33.68
CA LEU A 9 -2.92 42.33 33.09
C LEU A 9 -3.75 41.90 31.87
N VAL A 10 -3.51 42.53 30.72
CA VAL A 10 -4.07 42.08 29.43
C VAL A 10 -3.35 40.80 29.05
N VAL A 11 -3.84 39.66 29.55
CA VAL A 11 -3.39 38.34 29.11
C VAL A 11 -4.01 38.10 27.74
N LEU A 12 -3.30 38.56 26.71
CA LEU A 12 -3.60 38.26 25.32
C LEU A 12 -3.31 36.77 25.09
N THR A 13 -4.22 35.89 25.48
CA THR A 13 -4.12 34.47 25.15
C THR A 13 -4.29 34.32 23.65
N SER A 14 -3.18 34.35 22.93
CA SER A 14 -3.11 33.94 21.53
C SER A 14 -3.61 32.50 21.47
N PHE A 15 -4.83 32.33 20.94
CA PHE A 15 -5.35 31.03 20.55
C PHE A 15 -4.49 30.53 19.37
N PHE A 16 -3.36 29.88 19.69
CA PHE A 16 -2.65 29.04 18.74
C PHE A 16 -3.59 27.87 18.43
N SER A 17 -4.38 28.02 17.37
CA SER A 17 -5.16 26.92 16.82
C SER A 17 -4.16 25.91 16.27
N ILE A 18 -3.95 24.82 17.00
CA ILE A 18 -3.17 23.69 16.50
C ILE A 18 -4.04 23.04 15.43
N VAL A 19 -3.82 23.41 14.17
CA VAL A 19 -4.43 22.72 13.04
C VAL A 19 -3.71 21.37 12.96
N ALA A 20 -4.33 20.32 13.50
CA ALA A 20 -3.90 18.96 13.21
C ALA A 20 -4.13 18.75 11.71
N ALA A 21 -3.06 18.72 10.92
CA ALA A 21 -3.13 18.36 9.52
C ALA A 21 -3.58 16.90 9.44
N ASP A 22 -4.86 16.66 9.18
CA ASP A 22 -5.32 15.35 8.71
C ASP A 22 -4.68 15.16 7.34
N SER A 23 -3.61 14.36 7.27
CA SER A 23 -3.00 14.01 6.00
C SER A 23 -4.03 13.21 5.21
N THR A 24 -4.60 13.83 4.18
CA THR A 24 -5.50 13.16 3.23
C THR A 24 -4.76 12.16 2.36
N GLU A 25 -3.43 12.20 2.38
CA GLU A 25 -2.51 11.32 1.66
C GLU A 25 -1.83 10.31 2.58
N CYS A 26 -1.67 9.10 2.05
CA CYS A 26 -0.97 7.99 2.67
C CYS A 26 0.21 7.62 1.76
N VAL A 27 1.31 7.19 2.37
CA VAL A 27 2.43 6.55 1.68
C VAL A 27 2.06 5.08 1.49
N TYR A 28 2.17 4.62 0.26
CA TYR A 28 2.02 3.22 -0.10
C TYR A 28 3.37 2.69 -0.57
N THR A 29 3.84 1.63 0.06
CA THR A 29 5.06 0.93 -0.35
C THR A 29 4.71 -0.50 -0.75
N LEU A 30 4.98 -0.85 -2.00
CA LEU A 30 4.75 -2.17 -2.57
C LEU A 30 6.10 -2.87 -2.75
N TYR A 31 6.17 -4.13 -2.31
CA TYR A 31 7.24 -5.06 -2.63
C TYR A 31 6.64 -6.12 -3.55
N VAL A 32 7.05 -6.13 -4.81
CA VAL A 32 6.53 -7.05 -5.81
C VAL A 32 7.57 -8.13 -6.04
N ARG A 33 7.18 -9.38 -5.81
CA ARG A 33 8.03 -10.54 -6.07
C ARG A 33 7.69 -11.14 -7.42
N THR A 34 8.62 -11.05 -8.36
CA THR A 34 8.55 -11.83 -9.60
C THR A 34 9.02 -13.26 -9.31
N GLY A 35 8.31 -14.23 -9.88
CA GLY A 35 8.61 -15.65 -9.71
C GLY A 35 9.99 -16.03 -10.20
N SER A 36 10.53 -17.12 -9.64
CA SER A 36 11.83 -17.66 -10.03
C SER A 36 11.74 -18.71 -11.15
N ILE A 37 10.55 -18.96 -11.69
CA ILE A 37 10.34 -19.87 -12.83
C ILE A 37 10.89 -19.29 -14.13
N ILE A 38 11.14 -20.16 -15.10
CA ILE A 38 11.75 -19.76 -16.39
C ILE A 38 10.84 -18.75 -17.11
N ARG A 39 11.43 -17.65 -17.59
CA ARG A 39 10.74 -16.56 -18.31
C ARG A 39 9.63 -15.87 -17.51
N ALA A 40 9.78 -15.80 -16.18
CA ALA A 40 8.83 -15.12 -15.31
C ALA A 40 8.87 -13.59 -15.38
N GLY A 41 9.95 -12.99 -15.92
CA GLY A 41 10.14 -11.53 -15.99
C GLY A 41 9.34 -10.88 -17.11
N THR A 42 9.17 -9.55 -17.07
CA THR A 42 8.38 -8.84 -18.08
C THR A 42 8.83 -7.41 -18.36
N ASP A 43 8.64 -6.98 -19.60
CA ASP A 43 8.83 -5.59 -20.06
C ASP A 43 7.51 -4.80 -20.15
N SER A 44 6.39 -5.41 -19.76
CA SER A 44 5.06 -4.80 -19.84
C SER A 44 4.87 -3.67 -18.83
N ILE A 45 3.90 -2.79 -19.10
CA ILE A 45 3.44 -1.79 -18.14
C ILE A 45 2.53 -2.48 -17.11
N ILE A 46 2.92 -2.39 -15.85
CA ILE A 46 2.17 -2.98 -14.73
C ILE A 46 1.36 -1.91 -14.01
N SER A 47 0.05 -2.11 -13.93
CA SER A 47 -0.89 -1.25 -13.23
C SER A 47 -1.47 -1.95 -11.99
N VAL A 48 -1.81 -1.16 -10.97
CA VAL A 48 -2.31 -1.66 -9.68
C VAL A 48 -3.55 -0.87 -9.25
N ILE A 49 -4.56 -1.58 -8.76
CA ILE A 49 -5.64 -0.99 -7.96
C ILE A 49 -5.63 -1.62 -6.57
N LEU A 50 -5.46 -0.78 -5.57
CA LEU A 50 -5.53 -1.13 -4.15
C LEU A 50 -6.91 -0.77 -3.62
N GLY A 51 -7.53 -1.64 -2.82
CA GLY A 51 -8.89 -1.40 -2.31
C GLY A 51 -9.08 -1.76 -0.84
N ASP A 52 -10.00 -1.06 -0.18
CA ASP A 52 -10.40 -1.32 1.21
C ASP A 52 -11.77 -1.99 1.31
N ALA A 53 -12.17 -2.36 2.53
CA ALA A 53 -13.47 -2.99 2.81
C ALA A 53 -14.67 -2.02 2.67
N SER A 54 -14.42 -0.70 2.63
CA SER A 54 -15.46 0.33 2.46
C SER A 54 -15.81 0.60 1.00
N GLY A 55 -15.10 -0.03 0.07
CA GLY A 55 -15.31 0.17 -1.37
C GLY A 55 -14.38 1.20 -1.99
N LYS A 56 -13.53 1.89 -1.22
CA LYS A 56 -12.60 2.90 -1.76
C LYS A 56 -11.36 2.23 -2.34
N SER A 57 -10.71 2.94 -3.26
CA SER A 57 -9.52 2.45 -3.94
C SER A 57 -8.50 3.53 -4.28
N VAL A 58 -7.27 3.11 -4.51
CA VAL A 58 -6.16 3.88 -5.09
C VAL A 58 -5.75 3.19 -6.39
N TRP A 59 -5.66 3.94 -7.48
CA TRP A 59 -5.23 3.44 -8.79
C TRP A 59 -3.85 3.98 -9.13
N ILE A 60 -2.97 3.08 -9.58
CA ILE A 60 -1.59 3.32 -9.97
C ILE A 60 -1.48 2.82 -11.42
N PRO A 61 -1.49 3.71 -12.42
CA PRO A 61 -1.54 3.31 -13.83
C PRO A 61 -0.24 2.67 -14.33
N ASN A 62 0.91 3.12 -13.82
CA ASN A 62 2.21 2.54 -14.10
C ASN A 62 3.00 2.46 -12.81
N LEU A 63 3.30 1.23 -12.36
CA LEU A 63 3.98 1.01 -11.09
C LEU A 63 5.46 1.44 -11.15
N GLN A 64 6.10 1.41 -12.32
CA GLN A 64 7.49 1.86 -12.48
C GLN A 64 7.68 3.35 -12.16
N ASP A 65 6.64 4.18 -12.32
CA ASP A 65 6.68 5.61 -11.94
C ASP A 65 6.91 5.80 -10.43
N TRP A 66 6.66 4.76 -9.63
CA TRP A 66 6.88 4.71 -8.18
C TRP A 66 8.17 3.97 -7.80
N GLY A 67 8.97 3.55 -8.77
CA GLY A 67 10.16 2.72 -8.56
C GLY A 67 11.22 3.35 -7.66
N LEU A 68 11.80 2.55 -6.75
CA LEU A 68 12.80 2.99 -5.77
C LEU A 68 14.17 2.30 -5.93
N MET A 69 14.37 1.48 -6.97
CA MET A 69 15.56 0.63 -7.10
C MET A 69 16.78 1.33 -7.73
N GLY A 70 16.64 2.61 -8.08
CA GLY A 70 17.70 3.43 -8.68
C GLY A 70 17.56 3.60 -10.20
N PRO A 71 18.43 4.42 -10.81
CA PRO A 71 18.38 4.68 -12.24
C PRO A 71 18.78 3.42 -13.04
N ASN A 72 18.10 3.20 -14.16
CA ASN A 72 18.31 2.07 -15.09
C ASN A 72 18.10 0.67 -14.48
N HIS A 73 17.46 0.57 -13.31
CA HIS A 73 17.04 -0.73 -12.79
C HIS A 73 15.98 -1.33 -13.70
N ASP A 74 16.15 -2.59 -14.05
CA ASP A 74 15.20 -3.35 -14.85
C ASP A 74 14.19 -4.03 -13.92
N TYR A 75 12.97 -3.49 -13.93
CA TYR A 75 11.92 -3.91 -13.00
C TYR A 75 11.23 -5.18 -13.48
N PHE A 76 10.67 -5.91 -12.53
CA PHE A 76 9.89 -7.12 -12.75
C PHE A 76 10.67 -8.31 -13.29
N GLU A 77 11.99 -8.30 -13.14
CA GLU A 77 12.85 -9.38 -13.62
C GLU A 77 12.77 -10.66 -12.79
N ARG A 78 13.00 -11.80 -13.44
CA ARG A 78 12.85 -13.14 -12.86
C ARG A 78 13.57 -13.26 -11.52
N GLY A 79 12.82 -13.63 -10.47
CA GLY A 79 13.36 -13.87 -9.14
C GLY A 79 13.74 -12.61 -8.36
N ASN A 80 13.51 -11.41 -8.92
CA ASN A 80 13.74 -10.16 -8.21
C ASN A 80 12.55 -9.80 -7.31
N THR A 81 12.86 -8.99 -6.30
CA THR A 81 11.87 -8.29 -5.51
C THR A 81 12.08 -6.80 -5.73
N ASP A 82 11.10 -6.15 -6.33
CA ASP A 82 11.16 -4.74 -6.65
C ASP A 82 10.33 -3.91 -5.67
N ILE A 83 10.83 -2.71 -5.38
CA ILE A 83 10.24 -1.82 -4.38
C ILE A 83 9.70 -0.57 -5.07
N PHE A 84 8.44 -0.27 -4.78
CA PHE A 84 7.72 0.88 -5.30
C PHE A 84 7.15 1.69 -4.14
N THR A 85 7.31 3.00 -4.15
CA THR A 85 6.77 3.88 -3.11
C THR A 85 6.15 5.12 -3.71
N GLY A 86 4.96 5.48 -3.25
CA GLY A 86 4.27 6.66 -3.75
C GLY A 86 3.19 7.18 -2.82
N LEU A 87 2.73 8.39 -3.12
CA LEU A 87 1.64 9.05 -2.40
C LEU A 87 0.32 8.80 -3.12
N GLY A 88 -0.73 8.61 -2.33
CA GLY A 88 -2.09 8.56 -2.84
C GLY A 88 -3.09 8.89 -1.75
N LYS A 89 -4.35 9.09 -2.12
CA LYS A 89 -5.42 9.34 -1.15
C LYS A 89 -5.49 8.20 -0.12
N CYS A 90 -5.57 8.54 1.15
CA CYS A 90 -5.76 7.54 2.19
C CYS A 90 -7.08 6.77 2.03
N ILE A 91 -6.98 5.44 2.06
CA ILE A 91 -8.12 4.52 2.19
C ILE A 91 -8.07 3.83 3.56
N SER A 92 -9.16 3.13 3.93
CA SER A 92 -9.23 2.43 5.20
C SER A 92 -8.25 1.25 5.23
N GLN A 93 -7.67 1.01 6.41
CA GLN A 93 -6.80 -0.13 6.66
C GLN A 93 -7.57 -1.27 7.37
N PRO A 94 -7.16 -2.53 7.19
CA PRO A 94 -6.14 -2.98 6.24
C PRO A 94 -6.63 -2.87 4.80
N ILE A 95 -5.68 -2.61 3.90
CA ILE A 95 -5.95 -2.69 2.46
C ILE A 95 -6.10 -4.16 2.14
N CYS A 96 -7.24 -4.54 1.58
CA CYS A 96 -7.66 -5.94 1.50
C CYS A 96 -8.06 -6.37 0.10
N ARG A 97 -7.94 -5.50 -0.90
CA ARG A 97 -8.12 -5.84 -2.31
C ARG A 97 -6.93 -5.41 -3.15
N LEU A 98 -6.54 -6.28 -4.08
CA LEU A 98 -5.54 -6.04 -5.11
C LEU A 98 -6.14 -6.41 -6.46
N ASN A 99 -6.07 -5.51 -7.43
CA ASN A 99 -6.10 -5.84 -8.85
C ASN A 99 -4.73 -5.49 -9.44
N LEU A 100 -4.01 -6.50 -9.91
CA LEU A 100 -2.71 -6.37 -10.54
C LEU A 100 -2.88 -6.70 -12.02
N THR A 101 -2.51 -5.78 -12.91
CA THR A 101 -2.76 -5.93 -14.35
C THR A 101 -1.51 -5.59 -15.16
N SER A 102 -1.12 -6.49 -16.05
CA SER A 102 -0.16 -6.23 -17.13
C SER A 102 -0.89 -5.70 -18.35
N ASP A 103 -0.29 -4.78 -19.10
CA ASP A 103 -0.80 -4.37 -20.42
C ASP A 103 -0.44 -5.37 -21.54
N GLY A 104 0.44 -6.34 -21.26
CA GLY A 104 0.89 -7.36 -22.21
C GLY A 104 1.75 -6.82 -23.36
N SER A 105 2.38 -5.65 -23.19
CA SER A 105 3.31 -5.09 -24.17
C SER A 105 4.76 -5.58 -23.96
N GLY A 106 5.65 -5.25 -24.91
CA GLY A 106 7.07 -5.60 -24.86
C GLY A 106 7.41 -6.99 -25.42
N ASP A 107 8.71 -7.26 -25.57
CA ASP A 107 9.21 -8.52 -26.13
C ASP A 107 9.02 -9.68 -25.14
N HIS A 108 9.04 -9.40 -23.84
CA HIS A 108 8.75 -10.33 -22.76
C HIS A 108 7.42 -9.99 -22.07
N HIS A 109 6.30 -10.20 -22.77
CA HIS A 109 4.98 -9.78 -22.27
C HIS A 109 4.35 -10.68 -21.19
N GLY A 110 4.83 -11.93 -21.05
CA GLY A 110 4.31 -12.88 -20.07
C GLY A 110 4.99 -12.72 -18.73
N TRP A 111 4.23 -12.44 -17.67
CA TRP A 111 4.79 -12.20 -16.33
C TRP A 111 4.29 -13.22 -15.32
N PHE A 112 5.16 -13.76 -14.46
CA PHE A 112 4.72 -14.55 -13.30
C PHE A 112 5.00 -13.79 -12.01
N CYS A 113 3.94 -13.42 -11.30
CA CYS A 113 4.03 -12.77 -10.01
C CYS A 113 3.77 -13.78 -8.88
N ASP A 114 4.71 -13.89 -7.93
CA ASP A 114 4.53 -14.72 -6.73
C ASP A 114 3.58 -14.00 -5.76
N TYR A 115 3.94 -12.79 -5.34
CA TYR A 115 3.18 -12.03 -4.36
C TYR A 115 3.46 -10.53 -4.42
N VAL A 116 2.57 -9.76 -3.81
CA VAL A 116 2.73 -8.33 -3.53
C VAL A 116 2.58 -8.11 -2.03
N GLU A 117 3.63 -7.63 -1.37
CA GLU A 117 3.53 -7.10 -0.01
C GLU A 117 3.28 -5.60 -0.07
N LEU A 118 2.30 -5.13 0.67
CA LEU A 118 1.86 -3.75 0.69
C LEU A 118 1.95 -3.22 2.11
N SER A 119 2.62 -2.09 2.28
CA SER A 119 2.60 -1.30 3.49
C SER A 119 1.91 0.02 3.23
N SER A 120 1.04 0.45 4.14
CA SER A 120 0.42 1.78 4.11
C SER A 120 0.66 2.50 5.43
N SER A 121 1.10 3.75 5.35
CA SER A 121 1.35 4.60 6.51
C SER A 121 0.96 6.05 6.25
N ALA A 122 0.63 6.77 7.32
CA ALA A 122 0.40 8.20 7.32
C ALA A 122 0.67 8.76 8.72
N PRO A 123 0.99 10.06 8.87
CA PRO A 123 1.03 10.73 10.15
C PRO A 123 -0.23 10.46 10.97
N TYR A 124 -0.05 10.13 12.25
CA TYR A 124 -1.15 9.85 13.20
C TYR A 124 -2.06 8.67 12.83
N ARG A 125 -1.66 7.83 11.86
CA ARG A 125 -2.34 6.56 11.53
C ARG A 125 -1.41 5.38 11.80
N SER A 126 -1.99 4.25 12.22
CA SER A 126 -1.21 3.02 12.38
C SER A 126 -0.68 2.55 11.02
N CYS A 127 0.45 1.85 11.03
CA CYS A 127 0.95 1.19 9.84
C CYS A 127 0.22 -0.15 9.67
N SER A 128 -0.27 -0.40 8.46
CA SER A 128 -0.88 -1.68 8.10
C SER A 128 -0.06 -2.33 7.01
N GLN A 129 0.19 -3.64 7.16
CA GLN A 129 0.82 -4.45 6.14
C GLN A 129 -0.11 -5.56 5.68
N SER A 130 -0.22 -5.73 4.37
CA SER A 130 -1.01 -6.77 3.73
C SER A 130 -0.14 -7.51 2.72
N THR A 131 -0.26 -8.83 2.65
CA THR A 131 0.38 -9.64 1.61
C THR A 131 -0.69 -10.28 0.75
N PHE A 132 -0.59 -10.09 -0.56
CA PHE A 132 -1.43 -10.72 -1.57
C PHE A 132 -0.60 -11.75 -2.30
N TYR A 133 -0.90 -13.05 -2.12
CA TYR A 133 -0.25 -14.13 -2.85
C TYR A 133 -0.94 -14.29 -4.20
N VAL A 134 -0.25 -13.92 -5.27
CA VAL A 134 -0.78 -13.90 -6.63
C VAL A 134 -0.60 -15.28 -7.27
N ASN A 135 0.64 -15.81 -7.25
CA ASN A 135 1.04 -17.12 -7.77
C ASN A 135 0.42 -17.46 -9.14
N GLN A 136 0.46 -16.51 -10.08
CA GLN A 136 -0.22 -16.62 -11.36
C GLN A 136 0.61 -16.00 -12.48
N TRP A 137 0.51 -16.58 -13.68
CA TRP A 137 0.87 -15.89 -14.91
C TRP A 137 -0.13 -14.77 -15.21
N LEU A 138 0.39 -13.59 -15.55
CA LEU A 138 -0.32 -12.48 -16.17
C LEU A 138 0.13 -12.44 -17.64
N ALA A 139 -0.50 -13.28 -18.46
CA ALA A 139 -0.10 -13.54 -19.84
C ALA A 139 -1.29 -14.04 -20.68
N ASN A 140 -1.23 -13.85 -22.00
CA ASN A 140 -2.25 -14.36 -22.94
C ASN A 140 -1.86 -15.68 -23.60
N ASP A 141 -0.59 -16.08 -23.50
CA ASP A 141 -0.02 -17.26 -24.15
C ASP A 141 0.24 -18.42 -23.17
N VAL A 142 0.11 -18.19 -21.86
CA VAL A 142 0.25 -19.20 -20.80
C VAL A 142 -1.00 -19.19 -19.91
N PRO A 143 -1.51 -20.37 -19.48
CA PRO A 143 -2.60 -20.44 -18.50
C PRO A 143 -2.30 -19.59 -17.25
N PRO A 144 -3.28 -18.81 -16.75
CA PRO A 144 -4.71 -18.89 -17.05
C PRO A 144 -5.20 -18.00 -18.22
N TYR A 145 -4.32 -17.53 -19.10
CA TYR A 145 -4.66 -16.67 -20.25
C TYR A 145 -5.37 -15.38 -19.82
N LYS A 146 -4.85 -14.76 -18.78
CA LYS A 146 -5.36 -13.50 -18.21
C LYS A 146 -4.19 -12.57 -17.99
N LEU A 147 -4.36 -11.31 -18.35
CA LEU A 147 -3.40 -10.24 -18.04
C LEU A 147 -3.63 -9.61 -16.66
N SER A 148 -4.63 -10.07 -15.90
CA SER A 148 -4.95 -9.54 -14.59
C SER A 148 -5.08 -10.63 -13.54
N ALA A 149 -4.67 -10.30 -12.32
CA ALA A 149 -4.91 -11.08 -11.11
C ALA A 149 -5.68 -10.23 -10.10
N TYR A 150 -6.74 -10.80 -9.53
CA TYR A 150 -7.59 -10.15 -8.54
C TYR A 150 -7.62 -10.94 -7.24
N VAL A 151 -7.30 -10.28 -6.13
CA VAL A 151 -7.31 -10.87 -4.79
C VAL A 151 -8.20 -10.03 -3.89
N ASP A 152 -9.24 -10.65 -3.29
CA ASP A 152 -10.16 -10.02 -2.33
C ASP A 152 -10.12 -10.71 -0.97
N GLY A 153 -9.43 -10.07 -0.03
CA GLY A 153 -9.32 -10.45 1.37
C GLY A 153 -10.26 -9.69 2.31
N CYS A 154 -11.11 -8.80 1.81
CA CYS A 154 -11.94 -7.94 2.68
C CYS A 154 -13.03 -8.72 3.46
N ARG A 155 -13.28 -9.98 3.09
CA ARG A 155 -14.31 -10.85 3.68
C ARG A 155 -13.82 -11.70 4.87
N VAL A 156 -12.56 -11.58 5.28
CA VAL A 156 -12.02 -12.36 6.41
C VAL A 156 -12.66 -11.88 7.72
N LYS A 157 -13.72 -12.55 8.19
CA LYS A 157 -14.41 -12.24 9.44
C LYS A 157 -13.58 -12.72 10.64
N ASN A 158 -13.31 -11.81 11.58
CA ASN A 158 -12.97 -12.17 12.96
C ASN A 158 -14.22 -12.75 13.65
N GLY A 159 -14.33 -14.08 13.77
CA GLY A 159 -15.39 -14.72 14.54
C GLY A 159 -15.46 -16.23 14.31
N GLY A 160 -15.23 -17.02 15.37
CA GLY A 160 -15.09 -18.48 15.34
C GLY A 160 -16.22 -19.23 14.62
N GLY A 161 -15.92 -19.67 13.41
CA GLY A 161 -16.74 -20.58 12.61
C GLY A 161 -15.95 -21.01 11.38
N ARG A 162 -15.52 -22.29 11.38
CA ARG A 162 -14.79 -23.03 10.31
C ARG A 162 -14.17 -22.17 9.20
N SER A 163 -12.87 -21.92 9.40
CA SER A 163 -11.91 -21.28 8.50
C SER A 163 -11.97 -21.84 7.08
N GLY A 164 -12.55 -21.07 6.16
CA GLY A 164 -12.06 -21.01 4.78
C GLY A 164 -11.23 -19.75 4.66
N GLY A 165 -10.02 -19.76 5.24
CA GLY A 165 -9.07 -18.68 5.04
C GLY A 165 -8.84 -18.48 3.55
N ASN A 166 -8.88 -17.24 3.06
CA ASN A 166 -8.44 -16.98 1.70
C ASN A 166 -6.92 -17.18 1.70
N GLU A 167 -6.44 -18.35 1.26
CA GLU A 167 -5.01 -18.72 1.24
C GLU A 167 -4.15 -17.69 0.50
N ASN A 168 -4.79 -16.85 -0.33
CA ASN A 168 -4.14 -15.86 -1.16
C ASN A 168 -3.97 -14.48 -0.48
N PHE A 169 -4.32 -14.32 0.81
CA PHE A 169 -4.22 -13.03 1.51
C PHE A 169 -3.87 -13.15 2.99
N SER A 170 -2.98 -12.28 3.48
CA SER A 170 -2.71 -12.14 4.92
C SER A 170 -2.51 -10.67 5.34
N VAL A 171 -2.78 -10.36 6.60
CA VAL A 171 -2.58 -9.02 7.19
C VAL A 171 -1.64 -9.12 8.39
N ARG A 172 -0.66 -8.24 8.47
CA ARG A 172 0.17 -8.03 9.66
C ARG A 172 -0.10 -6.63 10.20
N ASN A 173 -0.76 -6.56 11.35
CA ASN A 173 -0.92 -5.31 12.07
C ASN A 173 0.38 -5.02 12.83
N LYS A 174 1.13 -3.99 12.43
CA LYS A 174 2.17 -3.45 13.31
C LYS A 174 1.47 -2.54 14.32
N LEU A 175 1.68 -2.83 15.61
CA LEU A 175 1.28 -1.92 16.68
C LEU A 175 1.85 -0.53 16.39
N PRO A 176 1.09 0.56 16.61
CA PRO A 176 1.65 1.89 16.53
C PRO A 176 2.87 1.95 17.45
N VAL A 177 3.97 2.52 16.97
CA VAL A 177 5.06 2.95 17.85
C VAL A 177 4.48 4.08 18.69
N ILE A 178 3.78 3.72 19.76
CA ILE A 178 3.45 4.66 20.84
C ILE A 178 4.81 5.19 21.28
N LEU A 179 4.99 6.51 21.24
CA LEU A 179 6.18 7.17 21.77
C LEU A 179 6.51 6.56 23.14
N SER A 180 7.47 5.64 23.16
CA SER A 180 8.07 5.16 24.38
C SER A 180 9.02 6.25 24.84
N THR A 181 8.51 7.05 25.78
CA THR A 181 9.25 7.79 26.81
C THR A 181 10.11 8.96 26.35
N LEU A 182 9.54 10.16 26.48
CA LEU A 182 10.18 11.17 27.33
C LEU A 182 10.35 10.56 28.73
N LYS A 183 11.59 10.29 29.13
CA LYS A 183 12.04 10.31 30.52
C LYS A 183 13.51 10.67 30.55
#